data_AF-A0AB34J9G4-F1
#
_entry.id   AF-A0AB34J9G4-F1
#
_cell.length_a   1.000
_cell.length_b   1.000
_cell.length_c   1.000
_cell.angle_alpha   90.00
_cell.angle_beta   90.00
_cell.angle_gamma   90.00
#
_symmetry.space_group_name_H-M   'P 1'
#
loop_
_entity.id
_entity.type
_entity.pdbx_description
1 polymer ?
#
loop_
_entity_poly.entity_id
_entity_poly.type
_entity_poly.pdbx_seq_one_letter_code
_entity_poly.pdbx_strand_id
1 'polypeptide(L)'
;MSAELLPASLWETPSPRPFTHFGADLEAPGALAAIAAQVAHRNQIILICGDGSAYASPTALNTVLQFYALKLHHVLYVSDSAAACATLRRGVPSLACVWSSSINATKPAADSVLIRKWWDMRFYFYNVRKRTLMRLSAELGYDVLQTDTDVAWFANPYPALQSGALRTHDLIVQADLPLANAGVLYAQRAAGPRGGEAAEGDAAAWVLRELYARIRLFSFHPEAVPRFVPWAQPPFFSNADEQTLLNDVLTSAIANATCYIFSTAIMESKMGGTRKNASFRWEHTPEAARRKELMALVRARDAERLILSPSCCAPAGYRICYGARASSKHEVLRWKLHSWELTRPGRPPNAARRSYYAKAPSWLFQHYTHMDAAAAHKPQPRASTALAFGNRSAGGAVRRSAVAGFNTFSGLPPSYMVHLAGLRMGAWHRRAVLRAHGWWHPAADALAAQQLRWGRRKGYLITPSDITRGTTRAELDTLMGNLVLLAALLGRVAVLPEALCDKLQLAKGETGQWKETRRRLGQSSPSPLL
;
A
#
# COMPACT_ATOMS: atom_id res chain seq x y z
N MET A 1 18.00 -12.61 -26.18
CA MET A 1 18.83 -12.52 -24.96
C MET A 1 18.05 -13.11 -23.81
N SER A 2 18.51 -14.23 -23.24
CA SER A 2 17.96 -14.75 -21.98
C SER A 2 18.25 -13.74 -20.88
N ALA A 3 17.22 -13.12 -20.30
CA ALA A 3 17.39 -12.23 -19.17
C ALA A 3 17.85 -13.07 -17.97
N GLU A 4 19.15 -13.05 -17.69
CA GLU A 4 19.71 -13.70 -16.52
C GLU A 4 19.12 -13.06 -15.26
N LEU A 5 18.53 -13.89 -14.40
CA LEU A 5 17.98 -13.44 -13.13
C LEU A 5 19.15 -13.14 -12.18
N LEU A 6 19.20 -11.91 -11.67
CA LEU A 6 20.18 -11.55 -10.65
C LEU A 6 19.86 -12.30 -9.33
N PRO A 7 20.87 -12.75 -8.57
CA PRO A 7 20.63 -13.47 -7.32
C PRO A 7 20.06 -12.56 -6.23
N ALA A 8 19.21 -13.10 -5.35
CA ALA A 8 18.59 -12.33 -4.27
C ALA A 8 19.64 -11.73 -3.30
N SER A 9 20.70 -12.49 -3.00
CA SER A 9 21.83 -12.08 -2.16
C SER A 9 22.52 -10.81 -2.62
N LEU A 10 22.39 -10.46 -3.91
CA LEU A 10 22.90 -9.22 -4.48
C LEU A 10 22.25 -8.01 -3.80
N TRP A 11 20.97 -8.10 -3.47
CA TRP A 11 20.16 -7.00 -2.94
C TRP A 11 20.00 -7.07 -1.41
N GLU A 12 20.49 -8.16 -0.80
CA GLU A 12 20.49 -8.33 0.65
C GLU A 12 21.54 -7.41 1.29
N THR A 13 21.13 -6.79 2.38
CA THR A 13 21.99 -6.06 3.31
C THR A 13 22.22 -6.96 4.51
N PRO A 14 23.44 -7.44 4.79
CA PRO A 14 23.67 -8.43 5.84
C PRO A 14 23.29 -7.93 7.24
N SER A 15 23.40 -6.61 7.45
CA SER A 15 23.01 -5.93 8.69
C SER A 15 22.56 -4.50 8.41
N PRO A 16 21.76 -3.90 9.31
CA PRO A 16 21.48 -2.48 9.28
C PRO A 16 22.77 -1.67 9.37
N ARG A 17 22.89 -0.61 8.56
CA ARG A 17 23.99 0.35 8.69
C ARG A 17 23.73 1.28 9.88
N PRO A 18 24.79 1.78 10.55
CA PRO A 18 24.63 2.86 11.52
C PRO A 18 23.94 4.06 10.87
N PHE A 19 22.86 4.54 11.49
CA PHE A 19 22.09 5.68 11.01
C PHE A 19 22.26 6.86 11.97
N THR A 20 22.81 7.97 11.48
CA THR A 20 23.18 9.13 12.32
C THR A 20 22.14 10.24 12.33
N HIS A 21 21.29 10.33 11.30
CA HIS A 21 20.22 11.33 11.17
C HIS A 21 18.91 10.91 11.85
N PHE A 22 18.99 10.15 12.94
CA PHE A 22 17.80 9.67 13.64
C PHE A 22 16.93 10.81 14.16
N GLY A 23 15.63 10.79 13.83
CA GLY A 23 14.68 11.81 14.25
C GLY A 23 14.89 13.19 13.58
N ALA A 24 15.71 13.27 12.55
CA ALA A 24 15.88 14.49 11.77
C ALA A 24 14.59 14.85 10.98
N ASP A 25 14.39 16.14 10.74
CA ASP A 25 13.35 16.66 9.86
C ASP A 25 13.82 16.59 8.40
N LEU A 26 13.04 15.93 7.54
CA LEU A 26 13.29 15.81 6.10
C LEU A 26 13.24 17.15 5.35
N GLU A 27 12.59 18.16 5.91
CA GLU A 27 12.49 19.48 5.29
C GLU A 27 13.66 20.40 5.64
N ALA A 28 14.51 20.01 6.59
CA ALA A 28 15.73 20.75 6.88
C ALA A 28 16.64 20.79 5.63
N PRO A 29 17.33 21.92 5.36
CA PRO A 29 18.19 22.06 4.18
C PRO A 29 19.20 20.91 4.05
N GLY A 30 19.21 20.24 2.90
CA GLY A 30 20.11 19.11 2.61
C GLY A 30 19.81 17.80 3.34
N ALA A 31 18.89 17.78 4.32
CA ALA A 31 18.64 16.61 5.17
C ALA A 31 18.20 15.39 4.36
N LEU A 32 17.23 15.55 3.44
CA LEU A 32 16.73 14.43 2.63
C LEU A 32 17.86 13.74 1.84
N ALA A 33 18.76 14.51 1.21
CA ALA A 33 19.86 13.96 0.43
C ALA A 33 20.87 13.21 1.32
N ALA A 34 21.24 13.79 2.47
CA ALA A 34 22.14 13.16 3.43
C ALA A 34 21.56 11.86 4.02
N ILE A 35 20.27 11.87 4.37
CA ILE A 35 19.53 10.71 4.89
C ILE A 35 19.45 9.62 3.82
N ALA A 36 19.05 9.97 2.60
CA ALA A 36 18.94 9.02 1.50
C ALA A 36 20.28 8.34 1.20
N ALA A 37 21.39 9.09 1.21
CA ALA A 37 22.73 8.54 1.01
C ALA A 37 23.13 7.51 2.09
N GLN A 38 22.72 7.69 3.35
CA GLN A 38 22.99 6.72 4.42
C GLN A 38 22.12 5.46 4.32
N VAL A 39 20.85 5.63 3.96
CA VAL A 39 19.87 4.54 3.92
C VAL A 39 20.00 3.70 2.65
N ALA A 40 20.29 4.32 1.51
CA ALA A 40 20.25 3.64 0.23
C ALA A 40 21.23 2.46 0.14
N HIS A 41 20.76 1.38 -0.49
CA HIS A 41 21.59 0.25 -0.88
C HIS A 41 21.47 0.02 -2.38
N ARG A 42 22.57 0.14 -3.13
CA ARG A 42 22.57 0.03 -4.61
C ARG A 42 21.54 0.94 -5.27
N ASN A 43 21.50 2.20 -4.84
CA ASN A 43 20.52 3.19 -5.28
C ASN A 43 19.06 2.87 -4.89
N GLN A 44 18.80 1.83 -4.10
CA GLN A 44 17.45 1.44 -3.67
C GLN A 44 17.13 1.97 -2.28
N ILE A 45 15.90 2.46 -2.11
CA ILE A 45 15.30 2.83 -0.82
C ILE A 45 13.92 2.18 -0.71
N ILE A 46 13.60 1.63 0.46
CA ILE A 46 12.24 1.21 0.80
C ILE A 46 11.62 2.33 1.63
N LEU A 47 10.58 2.99 1.10
CA LEU A 47 9.90 4.09 1.76
C LEU A 47 8.63 3.59 2.46
N ILE A 48 8.59 3.76 3.78
CA ILE A 48 7.42 3.48 4.62
C ILE A 48 7.06 4.76 5.37
N CYS A 49 5.75 5.07 5.45
CA CYS A 49 5.27 6.21 6.21
C CYS A 49 4.21 5.79 7.22
N GLY A 50 4.24 6.35 8.43
CA GLY A 50 3.21 6.12 9.44
C GLY A 50 3.46 6.90 10.74
N ASP A 51 2.41 7.10 11.53
CA ASP A 51 2.53 7.80 12.81
C ASP A 51 2.98 6.92 13.97
N GLY A 52 3.37 7.62 15.05
CA GLY A 52 3.67 7.06 16.36
C GLY A 52 2.50 6.48 17.15
N SER A 53 1.28 6.41 16.61
CA SER A 53 0.13 5.92 17.37
C SER A 53 0.20 4.42 17.63
N ALA A 54 -0.43 3.99 18.72
CA ALA A 54 -0.63 2.58 19.06
C ALA A 54 -1.36 1.76 17.97
N TYR A 55 -2.01 2.43 17.03
CA TYR A 55 -2.79 1.81 15.96
C TYR A 55 -2.01 1.66 14.64
N ALA A 56 -1.20 2.63 14.20
CA ALA A 56 -0.40 2.46 12.99
C ALA A 56 1.01 1.95 13.26
N SER A 57 1.66 2.38 14.35
CA SER A 57 3.04 2.02 14.64
C SER A 57 3.30 0.51 14.66
N PRO A 58 2.45 -0.36 15.27
CA PRO A 58 2.69 -1.80 15.23
C PRO A 58 2.58 -2.41 13.83
N THR A 59 1.65 -1.91 13.01
CA THR A 59 1.46 -2.41 11.64
C THR A 59 2.62 -1.96 10.73
N ALA A 60 3.01 -0.70 10.83
CA ALA A 60 4.24 -0.16 10.23
C ALA A 60 5.48 -0.95 10.65
N LEU A 61 5.64 -1.19 11.96
CA LEU A 61 6.76 -1.92 12.50
C LEU A 61 6.77 -3.38 12.02
N ASN A 62 5.61 -4.02 11.91
CA ASN A 62 5.49 -5.35 11.32
C ASN A 62 6.05 -5.37 9.89
N THR A 63 5.71 -4.39 9.04
CA THR A 63 6.27 -4.26 7.68
C THR A 63 7.78 -4.06 7.68
N VAL A 64 8.32 -3.21 8.57
CA VAL A 64 9.78 -3.03 8.73
C VAL A 64 10.46 -4.37 9.07
N LEU A 65 9.92 -5.09 10.05
CA LEU A 65 10.47 -6.35 10.53
C LEU A 65 10.40 -7.45 9.46
N GLN A 66 9.37 -7.43 8.60
CA GLN A 66 9.29 -8.30 7.43
C GLN A 66 10.42 -8.05 6.45
N PHE A 67 10.70 -6.79 6.11
CA PHE A 67 11.84 -6.47 5.25
C PHE A 67 13.17 -6.87 5.89
N TYR A 68 13.34 -6.69 7.19
CA TYR A 68 14.55 -7.12 7.90
C TYR A 68 14.70 -8.64 7.90
N ALA A 69 13.59 -9.40 8.04
CA ALA A 69 13.60 -10.85 7.89
C ALA A 69 14.01 -11.29 6.47
N LEU A 70 13.70 -10.47 5.46
CA LEU A 70 14.16 -10.63 4.07
C LEU A 70 15.58 -10.04 3.83
N LYS A 71 16.26 -9.59 4.90
CA LYS A 71 17.57 -8.93 4.88
C LYS A 71 17.61 -7.64 4.04
N LEU A 72 16.49 -6.92 3.98
CA LEU A 72 16.36 -5.63 3.32
C LEU A 72 16.30 -4.54 4.40
N HIS A 73 17.45 -3.96 4.74
CA HIS A 73 17.59 -3.00 5.83
C HIS A 73 17.63 -1.54 5.36
N HIS A 74 17.66 -1.27 4.04
CA HIS A 74 17.60 0.06 3.43
C HIS A 74 16.18 0.66 3.46
N VAL A 75 15.54 0.56 4.63
CA VAL A 75 14.20 1.07 4.92
C VAL A 75 14.30 2.47 5.50
N LEU A 76 13.74 3.46 4.80
CA LEU A 76 13.51 4.79 5.31
C LEU A 76 12.08 4.87 5.86
N TYR A 77 11.97 5.07 7.17
CA TYR A 77 10.69 5.28 7.83
C TYR A 77 10.44 6.77 8.08
N VAL A 78 9.35 7.30 7.53
CA VAL A 78 8.94 8.70 7.75
C VAL A 78 7.75 8.75 8.69
N SER A 79 7.96 9.36 9.85
CA SER A 79 6.96 9.51 10.90
C SER A 79 6.36 10.90 10.99
N ASP A 80 5.36 11.06 11.85
CA ASP A 80 4.73 12.35 12.15
C ASP A 80 5.55 13.24 13.08
N SER A 81 6.47 12.66 13.86
CA SER A 81 7.28 13.41 14.80
C SER A 81 8.58 12.68 15.18
N ALA A 82 9.55 13.43 15.70
CA ALA A 82 10.74 12.86 16.31
C ALA A 82 10.41 11.94 17.51
N ALA A 83 9.37 12.26 18.29
CA ALA A 83 8.91 11.46 19.43
C ALA A 83 8.35 10.09 19.00
N ALA A 84 7.61 10.05 17.88
CA ALA A 84 7.16 8.81 17.27
C ALA A 84 8.35 7.93 16.84
N CYS A 85 9.37 8.53 16.23
CA CYS A 85 10.60 7.83 15.92
C CYS A 85 11.29 7.26 17.15
N ALA A 86 11.43 8.04 18.23
CA ALA A 86 12.01 7.57 19.49
C ALA A 86 11.27 6.35 20.05
N THR A 87 9.94 6.31 19.88
CA THR A 87 9.13 5.16 20.28
C THR A 87 9.40 3.94 19.43
N LEU A 88 9.42 4.08 18.10
CA LEU A 88 9.69 2.97 17.17
C LEU A 88 11.10 2.40 17.35
N ARG A 89 12.10 3.25 17.66
CA ARG A 89 13.48 2.83 17.92
C ARG A 89 13.60 1.87 19.11
N ARG A 90 12.67 1.90 20.07
CA ARG A 90 12.65 0.91 21.16
C ARG A 90 12.34 -0.51 20.67
N GLY A 91 11.51 -0.62 19.62
CA GLY A 91 11.19 -1.90 18.99
C GLY A 91 12.26 -2.34 17.99
N VAL A 92 12.80 -1.40 17.20
CA VAL A 92 13.87 -1.66 16.23
C VAL A 92 14.95 -0.58 16.37
N PRO A 93 16.00 -0.82 17.18
CA PRO A 93 17.05 0.17 17.48
C PRO A 93 17.79 0.70 16.26
N SER A 94 17.86 -0.10 15.19
CA SER A 94 18.53 0.22 13.95
C SER A 94 17.65 0.87 12.88
N LEU A 95 16.38 1.18 13.19
CA LEU A 95 15.45 1.75 12.22
C LEU A 95 15.91 3.16 11.82
N ALA A 96 16.10 3.38 10.52
CA ALA A 96 16.29 4.72 9.97
C ALA A 96 14.95 5.46 9.96
N CYS A 97 14.63 6.08 11.11
CA CYS A 97 13.41 6.84 11.32
C CYS A 97 13.68 8.34 11.32
N VAL A 98 12.89 9.06 10.54
CA VAL A 98 12.90 10.52 10.38
C VAL A 98 11.46 11.03 10.41
N TRP A 99 11.26 12.34 10.44
CA TRP A 99 9.93 12.95 10.33
C TRP A 99 9.95 14.09 9.32
N SER A 100 8.80 14.69 9.02
CA SER A 100 8.73 15.83 8.11
C SER A 100 7.87 16.93 8.71
N SER A 101 8.40 18.14 8.81
CA SER A 101 7.64 19.34 9.18
C SER A 101 6.65 19.78 8.10
N SER A 102 6.63 19.15 6.91
CA SER A 102 5.58 19.34 5.91
C SER A 102 4.24 18.69 6.28
N ILE A 103 4.20 17.93 7.38
CA ILE A 103 2.95 17.47 7.99
C ILE A 103 2.29 18.68 8.67
N ASN A 104 1.17 19.13 8.12
CA ASN A 104 0.38 20.17 8.77
C ASN A 104 -0.13 19.65 10.12
N ALA A 105 0.43 20.18 11.21
CA ALA A 105 -0.01 19.89 12.57
C ALA A 105 -1.48 20.33 12.81
N THR A 106 -1.95 21.31 12.04
CA THR A 106 -3.31 21.84 12.12
C THR A 106 -4.13 21.41 10.91
N LYS A 107 -5.37 20.99 11.18
CA LYS A 107 -6.40 20.77 10.18
C LYS A 107 -6.60 22.05 9.35
N PRO A 108 -6.59 21.97 8.00
CA PRO A 108 -6.82 23.14 7.17
C PRO A 108 -8.18 23.77 7.48
N ALA A 109 -8.25 25.11 7.45
CA ALA A 109 -9.50 25.84 7.65
C ALA A 109 -10.50 25.70 6.48
N ALA A 110 -10.02 25.21 5.33
CA ALA A 110 -10.83 25.11 4.11
C ALA A 110 -12.02 24.16 4.30
N ASP A 111 -13.17 24.57 3.76
CA ASP A 111 -14.40 23.79 3.84
C ASP A 111 -14.48 22.76 2.71
N SER A 112 -14.01 21.54 2.99
CA SER A 112 -14.27 20.38 2.14
C SER A 112 -14.82 19.19 2.92
N VAL A 113 -15.56 18.33 2.23
CA VAL A 113 -16.04 17.06 2.81
C VAL A 113 -14.85 16.23 3.27
N LEU A 114 -13.73 16.26 2.52
CA LEU A 114 -12.53 15.53 2.87
C LEU A 114 -11.85 16.01 4.14
N ILE A 115 -11.67 17.32 4.28
CA ILE A 115 -11.13 17.88 5.50
C ILE A 115 -12.07 17.57 6.67
N ARG A 116 -13.38 17.81 6.51
CA ARG A 116 -14.37 17.59 7.57
C ARG A 116 -14.42 16.14 8.06
N LYS A 117 -14.47 15.17 7.15
CA LYS A 117 -14.74 13.75 7.48
C LYS A 117 -13.51 12.87 7.60
N TRP A 118 -12.44 13.16 6.86
CA TRP A 118 -11.34 12.21 6.67
C TRP A 118 -9.96 12.75 7.06
N TRP A 119 -9.82 14.04 7.39
CA TRP A 119 -8.54 14.60 7.86
C TRP A 119 -7.95 13.81 9.03
N ASP A 120 -8.80 13.51 10.02
CA ASP A 120 -8.42 12.80 11.25
C ASP A 120 -8.19 11.29 11.00
N MET A 121 -8.52 10.79 9.80
CA MET A 121 -8.10 9.45 9.33
C MET A 121 -6.69 9.46 8.72
N ARG A 122 -5.91 10.52 8.96
CA ARG A 122 -4.47 10.61 8.66
C ARG A 122 -4.13 10.75 7.17
N PHE A 123 -5.05 11.35 6.41
CA PHE A 123 -4.84 11.68 5.00
C PHE A 123 -3.65 12.63 4.79
N TYR A 124 -3.23 13.36 5.83
CA TYR A 124 -2.02 14.18 5.80
C TYR A 124 -0.74 13.38 5.48
N PHE A 125 -0.69 12.07 5.75
CA PHE A 125 0.45 11.24 5.35
C PHE A 125 0.53 11.00 3.85
N TYR A 126 -0.57 11.08 3.10
CA TYR A 126 -0.52 10.94 1.64
C TYR A 126 0.31 12.06 1.01
N ASN A 127 0.17 13.28 1.53
CA ASN A 127 0.98 14.42 1.11
C ASN A 127 2.48 14.16 1.32
N VAL A 128 2.87 13.78 2.55
CA VAL A 128 4.29 13.60 2.90
C VAL A 128 4.91 12.37 2.24
N ARG A 129 4.15 11.28 2.15
CA ARG A 129 4.58 10.06 1.47
C ARG A 129 4.88 10.32 0.00
N LYS A 130 3.94 10.96 -0.72
CA LYS A 130 4.10 11.22 -2.16
C LYS A 130 5.09 12.35 -2.44
N ARG A 131 5.19 13.37 -1.57
CA ARG A 131 6.29 14.34 -1.59
C ARG A 131 7.64 13.64 -1.47
N THR A 132 7.81 12.80 -0.45
CA THR A 132 9.08 12.11 -0.19
C THR A 132 9.44 11.15 -1.31
N LEU A 133 8.48 10.35 -1.80
CA LEU A 133 8.65 9.50 -2.98
C LEU A 133 9.14 10.31 -4.19
N MET A 134 8.44 11.41 -4.50
CA MET A 134 8.77 12.28 -5.63
C MET A 134 10.17 12.86 -5.47
N ARG A 135 10.53 13.43 -4.32
CA ARG A 135 11.86 14.02 -4.11
C ARG A 135 12.97 12.97 -4.18
N LEU A 136 12.79 11.81 -3.55
CA LEU A 136 13.79 10.73 -3.61
C LEU A 136 14.01 10.22 -5.03
N SER A 137 12.95 9.98 -5.78
CA SER A 137 13.05 9.32 -7.09
C SER A 137 13.21 10.28 -8.26
N ALA A 138 12.41 11.35 -8.30
CA ALA A 138 12.42 12.31 -9.38
C ALA A 138 13.51 13.38 -9.20
N GLU A 139 13.78 13.87 -7.99
CA GLU A 139 14.80 14.92 -7.77
C GLU A 139 16.19 14.33 -7.49
N LEU A 140 16.28 13.31 -6.62
CA LEU A 140 17.55 12.72 -6.17
C LEU A 140 17.97 11.47 -6.95
N GLY A 141 17.09 10.91 -7.79
CA GLY A 141 17.42 9.78 -8.67
C GLY A 141 17.54 8.42 -8.00
N TYR A 142 17.04 8.25 -6.78
CA TYR A 142 16.95 6.94 -6.13
C TYR A 142 15.83 6.10 -6.73
N ASP A 143 16.04 4.79 -6.74
CA ASP A 143 14.97 3.83 -6.98
C ASP A 143 14.23 3.58 -5.66
N VAL A 144 12.92 3.76 -5.64
CA VAL A 144 12.13 3.78 -4.41
C VAL A 144 11.00 2.76 -4.49
N LEU A 145 11.03 1.80 -3.58
CA LEU A 145 9.87 0.96 -3.27
C LEU A 145 9.06 1.63 -2.16
N GLN A 146 7.98 2.31 -2.54
CA GLN A 146 6.98 2.77 -1.57
C GLN A 146 6.02 1.63 -1.26
N THR A 147 5.73 1.42 0.03
CA THR A 147 4.69 0.49 0.45
C THR A 147 3.83 1.07 1.56
N ASP A 148 2.55 0.71 1.51
CA ASP A 148 1.63 0.80 2.63
C ASP A 148 2.06 -0.13 3.76
N THR A 149 1.46 0.07 4.94
CA THR A 149 1.79 -0.69 6.16
C THR A 149 0.86 -1.89 6.35
N ASP A 150 -0.31 -1.89 5.73
CA ASP A 150 -1.25 -3.00 5.70
C ASP A 150 -0.91 -4.02 4.62
N VAL A 151 0.34 -4.45 4.58
CA VAL A 151 0.89 -5.43 3.66
C VAL A 151 1.59 -6.56 4.40
N ALA A 152 1.76 -7.69 3.74
CA ALA A 152 2.64 -8.77 4.15
C ALA A 152 3.63 -9.11 3.04
N TRP A 153 4.92 -9.02 3.33
CA TRP A 153 6.02 -9.36 2.42
C TRP A 153 6.58 -10.75 2.73
N PHE A 154 6.76 -11.55 1.68
CA PHE A 154 7.17 -12.96 1.77
C PHE A 154 8.47 -13.26 1.02
N ALA A 155 8.87 -12.38 0.10
CA ALA A 155 10.08 -12.55 -0.69
C ALA A 155 10.70 -11.19 -1.05
N ASN A 156 12.01 -11.19 -1.27
CA ASN A 156 12.75 -10.03 -1.75
C ASN A 156 12.29 -9.66 -3.18
N PRO A 157 11.67 -8.50 -3.42
CA PRO A 157 11.10 -8.14 -4.73
C PRO A 157 12.12 -7.66 -5.76
N TYR A 158 13.31 -7.24 -5.33
CA TYR A 158 14.27 -6.60 -6.22
C TYR A 158 14.68 -7.44 -7.41
N PRO A 159 14.91 -8.74 -7.28
CA PRO A 159 15.30 -9.51 -8.45
C PRO A 159 14.23 -9.61 -9.53
N ALA A 160 12.94 -9.65 -9.15
CA ALA A 160 11.85 -9.56 -10.12
C ALA A 160 11.78 -8.16 -10.75
N LEU A 161 11.90 -7.11 -9.93
CA LEU A 161 11.86 -5.71 -10.37
C LEU A 161 13.05 -5.32 -11.26
N GLN A 162 14.22 -5.89 -10.99
CA GLN A 162 15.51 -5.57 -11.62
C GLN A 162 15.91 -6.56 -12.71
N SER A 163 14.99 -7.41 -13.16
CA SER A 163 15.24 -8.35 -14.27
C SER A 163 14.14 -8.28 -15.33
N GLY A 164 14.45 -8.88 -16.49
CA GLY A 164 13.50 -9.07 -17.58
C GLY A 164 12.76 -7.80 -18.01
N ALA A 165 11.46 -7.96 -18.27
CA ALA A 165 10.61 -6.87 -18.75
C ALA A 165 10.44 -5.75 -17.70
N LEU A 166 10.36 -6.07 -16.40
CA LEU A 166 10.11 -5.07 -15.35
C LEU A 166 11.26 -4.06 -15.23
N ARG A 167 12.51 -4.47 -15.42
CA ARG A 167 13.68 -3.56 -15.44
C ARG A 167 13.55 -2.43 -16.48
N THR A 168 12.75 -2.61 -17.52
CA THR A 168 12.54 -1.58 -18.56
C THR A 168 11.44 -0.56 -18.22
N HIS A 169 10.75 -0.72 -17.10
CA HIS A 169 9.69 0.18 -16.65
C HIS A 169 10.19 1.11 -15.55
N ASP A 170 9.72 2.35 -15.56
CA ASP A 170 10.14 3.36 -14.59
C ASP A 170 9.16 3.45 -13.43
N LEU A 171 7.89 3.09 -13.68
CA LEU A 171 6.86 2.93 -12.65
C LEU A 171 6.27 1.52 -12.73
N ILE A 172 6.35 0.78 -11.63
CA ILE A 172 5.70 -0.52 -11.47
C ILE A 172 4.78 -0.41 -10.26
N VAL A 173 3.47 -0.50 -10.50
CA VAL A 173 2.47 -0.22 -9.47
C VAL A 173 1.54 -1.41 -9.31
N GLN A 174 1.13 -1.71 -8.09
CA GLN A 174 0.13 -2.74 -7.85
C GLN A 174 -1.13 -2.47 -8.68
N ALA A 175 -1.63 -3.52 -9.35
CA ALA A 175 -2.82 -3.41 -10.17
C ALA A 175 -4.08 -3.24 -9.31
N ASP A 176 -4.92 -2.27 -9.70
CA ASP A 176 -6.27 -2.06 -9.15
C ASP A 176 -7.13 -1.32 -10.18
N LEU A 177 -8.39 -1.06 -9.87
CA LEU A 177 -9.31 -0.39 -10.77
C LEU A 177 -9.27 1.14 -10.58
N PRO A 178 -9.21 1.92 -11.68
CA PRO A 178 -9.10 1.47 -13.08
C PRO A 178 -7.69 1.01 -13.50
N LEU A 179 -6.63 1.55 -12.87
CA LEU A 179 -5.24 1.26 -13.26
C LEU A 179 -4.36 0.79 -12.11
N ALA A 180 -4.36 1.52 -10.99
CA ALA A 180 -3.33 1.38 -9.97
C ALA A 180 -3.89 1.47 -8.55
N ASN A 181 -3.30 0.68 -7.66
CA ASN A 181 -3.36 0.89 -6.21
C ASN A 181 -2.17 1.76 -5.79
N ALA A 182 -2.40 2.89 -5.10
CA ALA A 182 -1.31 3.80 -4.73
C ALA A 182 -0.50 3.36 -3.50
N GLY A 183 -0.93 2.31 -2.82
CA GLY A 183 -0.28 1.77 -1.62
C GLY A 183 1.08 1.18 -1.91
N VAL A 184 1.23 0.45 -3.03
CA VAL A 184 2.51 -0.17 -3.41
C VAL A 184 2.94 0.27 -4.81
N LEU A 185 4.07 0.97 -4.85
CA LEU A 185 4.65 1.55 -6.06
C LEU A 185 6.17 1.42 -6.01
N TYR A 186 6.75 0.95 -7.10
CA TYR A 186 8.18 0.98 -7.33
C TYR A 186 8.51 1.98 -8.44
N ALA A 187 9.27 3.02 -8.09
CA ALA A 187 9.79 4.01 -9.02
C ALA A 187 11.27 3.73 -9.24
N GLN A 188 11.72 3.60 -10.49
CA GLN A 188 13.13 3.43 -10.82
C GLN A 188 13.57 4.35 -11.94
N ARG A 189 14.80 4.87 -11.83
CA ARG A 189 15.46 5.73 -12.81
C ARG A 189 14.63 6.96 -13.21
N ALA A 190 13.76 7.47 -12.33
CA ALA A 190 12.85 8.56 -12.65
C ALA A 190 13.58 9.89 -12.91
N ALA A 191 14.77 10.11 -12.33
CA ALA A 191 15.57 11.30 -12.60
C ALA A 191 16.42 11.24 -13.90
N GLY A 192 16.42 10.12 -14.64
CA GLY A 192 17.32 9.94 -15.79
C GLY A 192 18.72 9.38 -15.42
N PRO A 193 19.61 9.12 -16.42
CA PRO A 193 20.89 8.41 -16.19
C PRO A 193 21.99 9.14 -15.41
N ARG A 194 21.85 10.40 -15.00
CA ARG A 194 22.87 11.15 -14.22
C ARG A 194 22.15 12.20 -13.38
N GLY A 195 22.42 12.24 -12.08
CA GLY A 195 21.76 13.12 -11.09
C GLY A 195 22.00 14.62 -11.25
N GLY A 196 21.74 15.16 -12.44
CA GLY A 196 21.50 16.59 -12.69
C GLY A 196 20.03 16.74 -13.07
N GLU A 197 19.42 17.85 -12.63
CA GLU A 197 18.04 18.30 -12.91
C GLU A 197 17.20 17.29 -13.69
N ALA A 198 16.32 16.58 -12.98
CA ALA A 198 15.32 15.68 -13.55
C ALA A 198 14.84 16.23 -14.89
N ALA A 199 15.39 15.70 -16.00
CA ALA A 199 15.27 16.37 -17.29
C ALA A 199 13.78 16.68 -17.47
N GLU A 200 13.42 17.94 -17.71
CA GLU A 200 12.01 18.41 -17.68
C GLU A 200 11.07 17.63 -18.62
N GLY A 201 11.62 16.69 -19.41
CA GLY A 201 10.93 15.72 -20.26
C GLY A 201 10.71 14.29 -19.71
N ASP A 202 11.23 13.86 -18.55
CA ASP A 202 10.94 12.48 -18.07
C ASP A 202 9.47 12.36 -17.60
N ALA A 203 8.71 11.51 -18.29
CA ALA A 203 7.29 11.36 -18.04
C ALA A 203 6.98 10.65 -16.71
N ALA A 204 7.86 9.76 -16.21
CA ALA A 204 7.67 9.13 -14.90
C ALA A 204 7.90 10.14 -13.77
N ALA A 205 8.94 10.98 -13.88
CA ALA A 205 9.15 12.08 -12.95
C ALA A 205 7.99 13.09 -12.99
N TRP A 206 7.46 13.38 -14.18
CA TRP A 206 6.24 14.20 -14.30
C TRP A 206 5.05 13.57 -13.58
N VAL A 207 4.80 12.27 -13.74
CA VAL A 207 3.71 11.57 -13.02
C VAL A 207 3.83 11.73 -11.51
N LEU A 208 5.03 11.55 -10.95
CA LEU A 208 5.23 11.69 -9.49
C LEU A 208 5.08 13.13 -9.00
N ARG A 209 5.60 14.12 -9.75
CA ARG A 209 5.42 15.54 -9.46
C ARG A 209 3.96 15.96 -9.53
N GLU A 210 3.26 15.56 -10.59
CA GLU A 210 1.86 15.89 -10.80
C GLU A 210 0.97 15.24 -9.74
N LEU A 211 1.23 13.99 -9.37
CA LEU A 211 0.51 13.32 -8.28
C LEU A 211 0.62 14.12 -6.97
N TYR A 212 1.85 14.46 -6.57
CA TYR A 212 2.06 15.28 -5.38
C TYR A 212 1.40 16.65 -5.48
N ALA A 213 1.54 17.33 -6.63
CA ALA A 213 0.95 18.65 -6.85
C ALA A 213 -0.58 18.61 -6.70
N ARG A 214 -1.25 17.59 -7.23
CA ARG A 214 -2.71 17.45 -7.10
C ARG A 214 -3.15 17.05 -5.70
N ILE A 215 -2.40 16.19 -5.01
CA ILE A 215 -2.66 15.88 -3.59
C ILE A 215 -2.62 17.18 -2.78
N ARG A 216 -1.57 18.00 -2.96
CA ARG A 216 -1.44 19.29 -2.29
C ARG A 216 -2.59 20.24 -2.66
N LEU A 217 -2.90 20.36 -3.96
CA LEU A 217 -3.97 21.23 -4.43
C LEU A 217 -5.31 20.84 -3.79
N PHE A 218 -5.75 19.59 -3.91
CA PHE A 218 -7.07 19.20 -3.41
C PHE A 218 -7.13 19.02 -1.89
N SER A 219 -6.00 18.83 -1.21
CA SER A 219 -5.96 18.80 0.26
C SER A 219 -6.12 20.19 0.89
N PHE A 220 -5.60 21.23 0.25
CA PHE A 220 -5.48 22.56 0.85
C PHE A 220 -6.25 23.66 0.12
N HIS A 221 -6.63 23.42 -1.14
CA HIS A 221 -7.33 24.36 -2.01
C HIS A 221 -8.55 23.70 -2.67
N PRO A 222 -9.53 23.19 -1.89
CA PRO A 222 -10.74 22.60 -2.43
C PRO A 222 -11.54 23.56 -3.34
N GLU A 223 -11.41 24.88 -3.15
CA GLU A 223 -11.97 25.92 -4.01
C GLU A 223 -11.45 25.90 -5.46
N ALA A 224 -10.37 25.15 -5.73
CA ALA A 224 -9.90 24.94 -7.09
C ALA A 224 -10.76 23.95 -7.88
N VAL A 225 -11.60 23.13 -7.23
CA VAL A 225 -12.42 22.08 -7.88
C VAL A 225 -13.27 22.61 -9.05
N PRO A 226 -14.00 23.75 -8.94
CA PRO A 226 -14.79 24.29 -10.05
C PRO A 226 -13.97 24.64 -11.31
N ARG A 227 -12.65 24.84 -11.19
CA ARG A 227 -11.79 25.08 -12.36
C ARG A 227 -11.64 23.84 -13.25
N PHE A 228 -11.88 22.65 -12.68
CA PHE A 228 -11.74 21.35 -13.37
C PHE A 228 -13.08 20.62 -13.53
N VAL A 229 -14.04 20.91 -12.66
CA VAL A 229 -15.38 20.33 -12.65
C VAL A 229 -16.39 21.47 -12.47
N PRO A 230 -16.78 22.18 -13.54
CA PRO A 230 -17.51 23.45 -13.44
C PRO A 230 -18.88 23.36 -12.76
N TRP A 231 -19.51 22.19 -12.78
CA TRP A 231 -20.80 21.95 -12.14
C TRP A 231 -20.71 21.60 -10.64
N ALA A 232 -19.50 21.38 -10.10
CA ALA A 232 -19.31 21.09 -8.69
C ALA A 232 -19.74 22.28 -7.82
N GLN A 233 -20.28 21.98 -6.63
CA GLN A 233 -20.83 22.99 -5.71
C GLN A 233 -20.28 22.79 -4.29
N PRO A 234 -20.05 23.87 -3.52
CA PRO A 234 -19.68 23.76 -2.11
C PRO A 234 -20.73 23.01 -1.25
N PRO A 235 -20.30 22.34 -0.15
CA PRO A 235 -18.92 22.03 0.19
C PRO A 235 -18.35 21.01 -0.82
N PHE A 236 -17.17 21.30 -1.35
CA PHE A 236 -16.52 20.44 -2.33
C PHE A 236 -16.07 19.16 -1.65
N PHE A 237 -16.12 18.03 -2.35
CA PHE A 237 -15.52 16.81 -1.84
C PHE A 237 -13.99 16.94 -1.77
N SER A 238 -13.38 17.52 -2.83
CA SER A 238 -11.93 17.67 -3.01
C SER A 238 -11.15 16.40 -2.65
N ASN A 239 -10.96 15.51 -3.63
CA ASN A 239 -10.39 14.21 -3.32
C ASN A 239 -8.86 14.25 -3.24
N ALA A 240 -8.33 14.12 -2.02
CA ALA A 240 -6.90 13.95 -1.75
C ALA A 240 -6.49 12.47 -1.65
N ASP A 241 -7.39 11.52 -1.94
CA ASP A 241 -7.05 10.10 -2.01
C ASP A 241 -5.99 9.88 -3.10
N GLU A 242 -4.79 9.46 -2.67
CA GLU A 242 -3.64 9.29 -3.54
C GLU A 242 -3.88 8.24 -4.63
N GLN A 243 -4.74 7.25 -4.39
CA GLN A 243 -5.05 6.21 -5.37
C GLN A 243 -5.83 6.77 -6.55
N THR A 244 -6.96 7.40 -6.31
CA THR A 244 -7.78 7.99 -7.38
C THR A 244 -7.04 9.11 -8.12
N LEU A 245 -6.21 9.91 -7.42
CA LEU A 245 -5.35 10.90 -8.05
C LEU A 245 -4.26 10.28 -8.92
N LEU A 246 -3.61 9.21 -8.45
CA LEU A 246 -2.64 8.48 -9.27
C LEU A 246 -3.28 7.93 -10.55
N ASN A 247 -4.51 7.42 -10.47
CA ASN A 247 -5.25 6.95 -11.65
C ASN A 247 -5.55 8.07 -12.65
N ASP A 248 -5.90 9.27 -12.18
CA ASP A 248 -6.07 10.45 -13.04
C ASP A 248 -4.76 10.88 -13.71
N VAL A 249 -3.65 10.89 -12.96
CA VAL A 249 -2.34 11.27 -13.50
C VAL A 249 -1.80 10.24 -14.49
N LEU A 250 -1.92 8.95 -14.19
CA LEU A 250 -1.56 7.88 -15.12
C LEU A 250 -2.43 7.93 -16.39
N THR A 251 -3.74 8.09 -16.24
CA THR A 251 -4.64 8.28 -17.40
C THR A 251 -4.20 9.48 -18.22
N SER A 252 -3.81 10.58 -17.55
CA SER A 252 -3.33 11.77 -18.23
C SER A 252 -2.07 11.49 -19.05
N ALA A 253 -1.09 10.80 -18.45
CA ALA A 253 0.16 10.46 -19.09
C ALA A 253 0.00 9.46 -20.25
N ILE A 254 -0.86 8.47 -20.08
CA ILE A 254 -1.08 7.41 -21.07
C ILE A 254 -1.89 7.97 -22.23
N ALA A 255 -2.92 8.77 -21.99
CA ALA A 255 -3.78 9.33 -23.04
C ALA A 255 -3.20 10.60 -23.68
N ASN A 256 -2.11 11.16 -23.15
CA ASN A 256 -1.58 12.48 -23.51
C ASN A 256 -2.64 13.59 -23.39
N ALA A 257 -3.47 13.54 -22.34
CA ALA A 257 -4.56 14.48 -22.14
C ALA A 257 -4.90 14.62 -20.66
N THR A 258 -4.92 15.84 -20.13
CA THR A 258 -5.22 16.08 -18.72
C THR A 258 -6.57 15.47 -18.30
N CYS A 259 -6.58 14.71 -17.21
CA CYS A 259 -7.75 14.00 -16.66
C CYS A 259 -7.93 14.34 -15.18
N TYR A 260 -9.14 14.71 -14.76
CA TYR A 260 -9.55 14.91 -13.35
C TYR A 260 -10.83 14.13 -13.02
N ILE A 261 -11.07 13.03 -13.72
CA ILE A 261 -12.36 12.34 -13.72
C ILE A 261 -12.49 11.44 -12.50
N PHE A 262 -11.48 10.64 -12.19
CA PHE A 262 -11.56 9.60 -11.17
C PHE A 262 -11.51 10.17 -9.77
N SER A 263 -10.57 11.10 -9.54
CA SER A 263 -10.42 11.75 -8.25
C SER A 263 -11.49 12.80 -8.02
N THR A 264 -11.77 13.65 -9.01
CA THR A 264 -12.55 14.87 -8.78
C THR A 264 -13.99 14.70 -9.26
N ALA A 265 -14.22 14.59 -10.57
CA ALA A 265 -15.58 14.61 -11.13
C ALA A 265 -16.48 13.48 -10.58
N ILE A 266 -15.99 12.23 -10.55
CA ILE A 266 -16.78 11.11 -10.00
C ILE A 266 -17.07 11.31 -8.51
N MET A 267 -16.12 11.84 -7.74
CA MET A 267 -16.31 12.02 -6.30
C MET A 267 -17.21 13.20 -5.98
N GLU A 268 -17.16 14.30 -6.74
CA GLU A 268 -18.12 15.40 -6.62
C GLU A 268 -19.54 14.93 -6.95
N SER A 269 -19.70 14.15 -8.03
CA SER A 269 -20.99 13.52 -8.38
C SER A 269 -21.50 12.59 -7.27
N LYS A 270 -20.62 11.79 -6.68
CA LYS A 270 -21.01 10.82 -5.65
C LYS A 270 -21.18 11.43 -4.28
N MET A 271 -20.43 12.45 -3.88
CA MET A 271 -20.25 12.82 -2.48
C MET A 271 -20.24 14.34 -2.25
N GLY A 272 -20.14 15.15 -3.31
CA GLY A 272 -20.16 16.60 -3.23
C GLY A 272 -21.57 17.20 -3.07
N GLY A 273 -21.66 18.53 -3.16
CA GLY A 273 -22.90 19.29 -2.99
C GLY A 273 -23.99 19.01 -4.05
N THR A 274 -23.66 18.34 -5.16
CA THR A 274 -24.57 18.11 -6.29
C THR A 274 -25.71 17.14 -6.00
N ARG A 275 -25.59 16.27 -4.98
CA ARG A 275 -26.71 15.40 -4.55
C ARG A 275 -27.98 16.18 -4.18
N LYS A 276 -27.85 17.47 -3.86
CA LYS A 276 -28.98 18.36 -3.55
C LYS A 276 -29.74 18.81 -4.79
N ASN A 277 -29.19 18.62 -5.99
CA ASN A 277 -29.83 19.00 -7.24
C ASN A 277 -30.48 17.76 -7.91
N ALA A 278 -31.81 17.64 -7.79
CA ALA A 278 -32.58 16.53 -8.35
C ALA A 278 -32.46 16.38 -9.88
N SER A 279 -32.10 17.46 -10.58
CA SER A 279 -31.90 17.47 -12.05
C SER A 279 -30.52 16.98 -12.48
N PHE A 280 -29.54 16.92 -11.58
CA PHE A 280 -28.19 16.48 -11.93
C PHE A 280 -28.17 14.99 -12.29
N ARG A 281 -27.52 14.66 -13.40
CA ARG A 281 -27.27 13.29 -13.88
C ARG A 281 -25.84 13.20 -14.35
N TRP A 282 -25.05 12.33 -13.72
CA TRP A 282 -23.64 12.12 -14.07
C TRP A 282 -23.47 11.78 -15.54
N GLU A 283 -24.35 10.93 -16.07
CA GLU A 283 -24.32 10.41 -17.43
C GLU A 283 -24.43 11.52 -18.49
N HIS A 284 -25.00 12.68 -18.13
CA HIS A 284 -25.18 13.83 -19.02
C HIS A 284 -24.03 14.85 -18.91
N THR A 285 -23.03 14.60 -18.07
CA THR A 285 -21.88 15.51 -17.91
C THR A 285 -20.82 15.27 -19.00
N PRO A 286 -20.09 16.32 -19.43
CA PRO A 286 -18.94 16.17 -20.34
C PRO A 286 -17.89 15.18 -19.81
N GLU A 287 -17.66 15.15 -18.49
CA GLU A 287 -16.69 14.27 -17.84
C GLU A 287 -17.08 12.80 -17.97
N ALA A 288 -18.37 12.46 -17.91
CA ALA A 288 -18.82 11.08 -18.11
C ALA A 288 -18.57 10.58 -19.54
N ALA A 289 -18.79 11.43 -20.55
CA ALA A 289 -18.45 11.12 -21.94
C ALA A 289 -16.93 10.99 -22.12
N ARG A 290 -16.17 11.97 -21.62
CA ARG A 290 -14.70 12.00 -21.70
C ARG A 290 -14.06 10.79 -21.02
N ARG A 291 -14.66 10.27 -19.94
CA ARG A 291 -14.20 9.04 -19.26
C ARG A 291 -14.16 7.85 -20.20
N LYS A 292 -15.21 7.65 -20.99
CA LYS A 292 -15.31 6.51 -21.92
C LYS A 292 -14.22 6.58 -22.97
N GLU A 293 -14.02 7.78 -23.53
CA GLU A 293 -12.99 8.08 -24.53
C GLU A 293 -11.58 7.85 -23.98
N LEU A 294 -11.24 8.46 -22.84
CA LEU A 294 -9.92 8.32 -22.23
C LEU A 294 -9.61 6.86 -21.89
N MET A 295 -10.58 6.12 -21.34
CA MET A 295 -10.36 4.70 -21.05
C MET A 295 -10.27 3.83 -22.32
N ALA A 296 -10.88 4.24 -23.43
CA ALA A 296 -10.67 3.59 -24.72
C ALA A 296 -9.24 3.81 -25.22
N LEU A 297 -8.70 5.03 -25.10
CA LEU A 297 -7.31 5.33 -25.42
C LEU A 297 -6.32 4.58 -24.53
N VAL A 298 -6.58 4.50 -23.22
CA VAL A 298 -5.74 3.73 -22.29
C VAL A 298 -5.71 2.25 -22.67
N ARG A 299 -6.86 1.65 -23.02
CA ARG A 299 -6.91 0.27 -23.51
C ARG A 299 -6.20 0.10 -24.85
N ALA A 300 -6.37 1.02 -25.79
CA ALA A 300 -5.75 0.95 -27.11
C ALA A 300 -4.22 1.09 -27.05
N ARG A 301 -3.67 1.72 -26.00
CA ARG A 301 -2.23 1.89 -25.76
C ARG A 301 -1.63 0.85 -24.83
N ASP A 302 -2.42 -0.12 -24.37
CA ASP A 302 -1.92 -1.22 -23.57
C ASP A 302 -1.06 -2.15 -24.44
N ALA A 303 0.21 -2.27 -24.09
CA ALA A 303 1.13 -3.21 -24.67
C ALA A 303 1.25 -4.42 -23.76
N GLU A 304 0.73 -5.57 -24.19
CA GLU A 304 0.96 -6.83 -23.51
C GLU A 304 2.39 -7.32 -23.77
N ARG A 305 3.19 -7.41 -22.72
CA ARG A 305 4.54 -7.99 -22.76
C ARG A 305 4.55 -9.34 -22.08
N LEU A 306 5.29 -10.29 -22.64
CA LEU A 306 5.52 -11.57 -21.96
C LEU A 306 6.59 -11.38 -20.88
N ILE A 307 6.25 -11.77 -19.65
CA ILE A 307 7.21 -11.87 -18.57
C ILE A 307 7.28 -13.31 -18.06
N LEU A 308 8.50 -13.74 -17.76
CA LEU A 308 8.73 -15.02 -17.11
C LEU A 308 8.55 -14.81 -15.61
N SER A 309 7.61 -15.54 -15.01
CA SER A 309 7.64 -15.66 -13.55
C SER A 309 8.89 -16.43 -13.15
N PRO A 310 9.51 -16.09 -12.02
CA PRO A 310 10.53 -16.95 -11.43
C PRO A 310 9.98 -18.39 -11.28
N SER A 311 10.76 -19.37 -11.74
CA SER A 311 10.41 -20.80 -11.68
C SER A 311 10.49 -21.32 -10.23
N CYS A 312 9.58 -22.23 -9.87
CA CYS A 312 9.54 -22.96 -8.59
C CYS A 312 10.87 -23.64 -8.21
N CYS A 313 11.74 -23.91 -9.19
CA CYS A 313 12.98 -24.66 -9.01
C CYS A 313 14.25 -23.78 -9.08
N ALA A 314 14.12 -22.45 -9.15
CA ALA A 314 15.30 -21.59 -9.18
C ALA A 314 16.06 -21.67 -7.83
N PRO A 315 17.35 -22.05 -7.82
CA PRO A 315 18.15 -22.15 -6.59
C PRO A 315 18.38 -20.80 -5.88
N ALA A 316 17.98 -19.69 -6.52
CA ALA A 316 18.21 -18.31 -6.06
C ALA A 316 17.09 -17.68 -5.22
N GLY A 317 16.20 -18.48 -4.60
CA GLY A 317 15.26 -17.98 -3.59
C GLY A 317 13.92 -17.46 -4.10
N TYR A 318 13.54 -17.77 -5.34
CA TYR A 318 12.20 -17.45 -5.86
C TYR A 318 11.32 -18.68 -5.87
N ARG A 319 10.36 -18.77 -4.95
CA ARG A 319 9.34 -19.83 -5.02
C ARG A 319 7.95 -19.24 -4.92
N ILE A 320 7.46 -18.78 -6.07
CA ILE A 320 6.02 -18.67 -6.30
C ILE A 320 5.57 -20.00 -6.89
N CYS A 321 5.13 -20.92 -6.05
CA CYS A 321 4.57 -22.19 -6.50
C CYS A 321 3.06 -22.03 -6.69
N TYR A 322 2.62 -21.72 -7.91
CA TYR A 322 1.25 -22.08 -8.30
C TYR A 322 1.19 -23.60 -8.46
N GLY A 323 0.08 -24.22 -8.08
CA GLY A 323 -0.12 -25.67 -8.03
C GLY A 323 -0.08 -26.38 -9.38
N ALA A 324 1.02 -26.25 -10.11
CA ALA A 324 1.36 -27.10 -11.23
C ALA A 324 1.52 -28.53 -10.69
N ARG A 325 0.64 -29.43 -11.12
CA ARG A 325 0.86 -30.86 -10.98
C ARG A 325 2.25 -31.15 -11.56
N ALA A 326 3.08 -31.81 -10.76
CA ALA A 326 4.51 -32.01 -10.98
C ALA A 326 4.85 -32.97 -12.15
N SER A 327 4.12 -32.92 -13.26
CA SER A 327 4.23 -33.93 -14.33
C SER A 327 4.88 -33.46 -15.63
N SER A 328 5.41 -32.24 -15.73
CA SER A 328 6.20 -31.85 -16.91
C SER A 328 7.34 -30.90 -16.60
N LYS A 329 8.47 -31.14 -17.26
CA LYS A 329 9.73 -30.40 -17.16
C LYS A 329 9.53 -28.90 -17.37
N HIS A 330 10.04 -28.09 -16.44
CA HIS A 330 10.39 -26.67 -16.62
C HIS A 330 9.40 -25.81 -17.41
N GLU A 331 8.09 -25.89 -17.11
CA GLU A 331 7.15 -24.97 -17.74
C GLU A 331 7.31 -23.58 -17.13
N VAL A 332 8.02 -22.70 -17.84
CA VAL A 332 8.14 -21.29 -17.48
C VAL A 332 6.74 -20.69 -17.60
N LEU A 333 6.12 -20.36 -16.47
CA LEU A 333 4.83 -19.68 -16.46
C LEU A 333 5.00 -18.32 -17.15
N ARG A 334 4.43 -18.20 -18.35
CA ARG A 334 4.37 -16.96 -19.13
C ARG A 334 3.20 -16.15 -18.61
N TRP A 335 3.50 -14.97 -18.08
CA TRP A 335 2.48 -14.02 -17.64
C TRP A 335 2.41 -12.86 -18.61
N LYS A 336 1.20 -12.30 -18.75
CA LYS A 336 0.98 -11.05 -19.45
C LYS A 336 1.28 -9.89 -18.49
N LEU A 337 2.22 -9.04 -18.90
CA LEU A 337 2.52 -7.78 -18.26
C LEU A 337 1.85 -6.67 -19.07
N HIS A 338 0.89 -5.99 -18.46
CA HIS A 338 0.30 -4.80 -19.06
C HIS A 338 1.24 -3.60 -18.89
N SER A 339 1.59 -2.96 -20.00
CA SER A 339 2.62 -1.93 -20.09
C SER A 339 2.11 -0.76 -20.92
N TRP A 340 2.39 0.46 -20.48
CA TRP A 340 2.06 1.68 -21.22
C TRP A 340 3.28 2.59 -21.33
N GLU A 341 3.42 3.24 -22.48
CA GLU A 341 4.33 4.37 -22.62
C GLU A 341 3.70 5.61 -21.97
N LEU A 342 4.50 6.33 -21.17
CA LEU A 342 4.09 7.54 -20.50
C LEU A 342 4.52 8.76 -21.31
N THR A 343 3.63 9.75 -21.40
CA THR A 343 3.93 11.05 -22.02
C THR A 343 3.52 12.18 -21.08
N ARG A 344 4.13 13.35 -21.21
CA ARG A 344 3.65 14.55 -20.52
C ARG A 344 2.50 15.15 -21.34
N PRO A 345 1.30 15.36 -20.75
CA PRO A 345 0.17 15.97 -21.44
C PRO A 345 0.54 17.26 -22.18
N GLY A 346 0.12 17.39 -23.43
CA GLY A 346 0.29 18.61 -24.23
C GLY A 346 1.71 18.84 -24.77
N ARG A 347 2.65 17.91 -24.54
CA ARG A 347 3.92 17.90 -25.26
C ARG A 347 3.89 16.80 -26.33
N PRO A 348 4.41 17.06 -27.54
CA PRO A 348 4.68 15.97 -28.47
C PRO A 348 5.66 14.98 -27.80
N PRO A 349 5.65 13.69 -28.19
CA PRO A 349 6.68 12.74 -27.80
C PRO A 349 8.01 13.17 -28.45
N ASN A 350 8.66 14.18 -27.88
CA ASN A 350 9.99 14.61 -28.28
C ASN A 350 11.02 13.55 -27.85
N ALA A 351 12.20 13.57 -28.49
CA ALA A 351 13.30 12.61 -28.37
C ALA A 351 13.94 12.42 -26.97
N ALA A 352 13.26 12.80 -25.89
CA ALA A 352 13.60 12.41 -24.54
C ALA A 352 13.53 10.88 -24.39
N ARG A 353 14.22 10.35 -23.37
CA ARG A 353 14.12 8.95 -22.97
C ARG A 353 12.64 8.58 -22.79
N ARG A 354 12.21 7.50 -23.44
CA ARG A 354 10.88 6.93 -23.24
C ARG A 354 10.74 6.44 -21.81
N SER A 355 9.64 6.79 -21.16
CA SER A 355 9.31 6.29 -19.82
C SER A 355 8.13 5.32 -19.90
N TYR A 356 8.17 4.26 -19.09
CA TYR A 356 7.16 3.21 -19.12
C TYR A 356 6.53 2.96 -17.74
N TYR A 357 5.22 2.68 -17.76
CA TYR A 357 4.45 2.23 -16.61
C TYR A 357 4.02 0.78 -16.81
N ALA A 358 4.12 -0.05 -15.77
CA ALA A 358 3.55 -1.38 -15.74
C ALA A 358 2.59 -1.57 -14.57
N LYS A 359 1.49 -2.29 -14.83
CA LYS A 359 0.73 -2.95 -13.77
C LYS A 359 1.54 -4.14 -13.28
N ALA A 360 1.92 -4.13 -12.01
CA ALA A 360 2.61 -5.24 -11.40
C ALA A 360 1.77 -6.51 -11.53
N PRO A 361 2.37 -7.63 -11.96
CA PRO A 361 1.65 -8.88 -12.02
C PRO A 361 1.23 -9.32 -10.61
N SER A 362 0.14 -10.07 -10.52
CA SER A 362 -0.48 -10.41 -9.24
C SER A 362 0.42 -11.31 -8.37
N TRP A 363 1.30 -12.10 -8.99
CA TRP A 363 2.34 -12.86 -8.30
C TRP A 363 3.41 -11.97 -7.65
N LEU A 364 3.59 -10.73 -8.13
CA LEU A 364 4.49 -9.76 -7.50
C LEU A 364 3.73 -9.02 -6.39
N PHE A 365 2.63 -8.34 -6.74
CA PHE A 365 1.80 -7.57 -5.81
C PHE A 365 0.34 -8.02 -5.88
N GLN A 366 -0.14 -8.68 -4.83
CA GLN A 366 -1.47 -9.30 -4.78
C GLN A 366 -2.39 -8.56 -3.80
N HIS A 367 -3.67 -8.41 -4.11
CA HIS A 367 -4.67 -8.07 -3.08
C HIS A 367 -5.14 -9.33 -2.36
N TYR A 368 -5.23 -9.27 -1.03
CA TYR A 368 -5.70 -10.37 -0.19
C TYR A 368 -7.08 -10.88 -0.63
N THR A 369 -8.01 -9.98 -0.94
CA THR A 369 -9.39 -10.31 -1.37
C THR A 369 -9.47 -10.98 -2.74
N HIS A 370 -8.39 -10.97 -3.52
CA HIS A 370 -8.31 -11.62 -4.82
C HIS A 370 -7.55 -12.96 -4.74
N MET A 371 -7.12 -13.35 -3.54
CA MET A 371 -6.55 -14.68 -3.33
C MET A 371 -7.66 -15.71 -3.21
N ASP A 372 -7.41 -16.90 -3.75
CA ASP A 372 -8.19 -18.08 -3.39
C ASP A 372 -7.92 -18.39 -1.90
N ALA A 373 -8.98 -18.41 -1.09
CA ALA A 373 -8.89 -18.72 0.33
C ALA A 373 -8.20 -20.08 0.57
N ALA A 374 -8.45 -21.07 -0.29
CA ALA A 374 -7.79 -22.37 -0.20
C ALA A 374 -6.29 -22.28 -0.53
N ALA A 375 -5.86 -21.32 -1.35
CA ALA A 375 -4.44 -21.11 -1.66
C ALA A 375 -3.69 -20.38 -0.53
N ALA A 376 -4.37 -19.54 0.26
CA ALA A 376 -3.76 -18.88 1.42
C ALA A 376 -3.37 -19.87 2.54
N HIS A 377 -4.06 -21.01 2.62
CA HIS A 377 -3.88 -22.01 3.68
C HIS A 377 -3.21 -23.31 3.22
N LYS A 378 -2.84 -23.44 1.94
CA LYS A 378 -2.15 -24.65 1.45
C LYS A 378 -0.75 -24.74 2.06
N PRO A 379 -0.41 -25.84 2.77
CA PRO A 379 0.94 -26.08 3.22
C PRO A 379 1.87 -26.12 2.00
N GLN A 380 2.94 -25.32 1.98
CA GLN A 380 3.98 -25.53 0.99
C GLN A 380 4.70 -26.86 1.30
N PRO A 381 5.14 -27.59 0.26
CA PRO A 381 5.93 -28.80 0.46
C PRO A 381 7.14 -28.51 1.36
N ARG A 382 7.46 -29.39 2.31
CA ARG A 382 8.57 -29.25 3.29
C ARG A 382 9.92 -28.86 2.66
N ALA A 383 10.17 -29.26 1.41
CA ALA A 383 11.35 -28.89 0.63
C ALA A 383 11.45 -27.38 0.32
N SER A 384 10.36 -26.62 0.46
CA SER A 384 10.29 -25.17 0.27
C SER A 384 10.68 -24.42 1.55
N THR A 385 10.30 -24.99 2.70
CA THR A 385 10.64 -24.45 4.03
C THR A 385 12.14 -24.60 4.32
N ALA A 386 12.74 -25.75 4.00
CA ALA A 386 14.16 -26.01 4.28
C ALA A 386 15.15 -25.09 3.51
N LEU A 387 14.74 -24.56 2.35
CA LEU A 387 15.56 -23.68 1.51
C LEU A 387 15.30 -22.18 1.76
N ALA A 388 14.09 -21.77 2.18
CA ALA A 388 13.82 -20.40 2.64
C ALA A 388 14.64 -20.05 3.90
N PHE A 389 14.97 -21.07 4.70
CA PHE A 389 15.90 -20.99 5.84
C PHE A 389 17.33 -21.43 5.48
N GLY A 390 17.69 -21.43 4.19
CA GLY A 390 18.88 -22.05 3.63
C GLY A 390 20.13 -21.99 4.51
N ASN A 391 20.68 -23.18 4.79
CA ASN A 391 21.96 -23.44 5.44
C ASN A 391 22.22 -22.67 6.74
N ARG A 392 21.46 -23.01 7.80
CA ARG A 392 22.11 -23.09 9.12
C ARG A 392 23.16 -24.18 9.04
N SER A 393 24.39 -23.81 8.66
CA SER A 393 25.56 -24.65 8.89
C SER A 393 25.50 -25.14 10.34
N ALA A 394 25.62 -26.45 10.52
CA ALA A 394 25.64 -27.12 11.81
C ALA A 394 26.92 -26.80 12.60
N GLY A 395 27.20 -25.52 12.82
CA GLY A 395 28.39 -25.01 13.49
C GLY A 395 28.02 -24.18 14.70
N GLY A 396 28.23 -24.76 15.88
CA GLY A 396 28.39 -24.01 17.13
C GLY A 396 27.09 -23.61 17.84
N ALA A 397 26.84 -24.25 18.97
CA ALA A 397 25.84 -23.85 19.96
C ALA A 397 26.19 -22.49 20.57
N VAL A 398 25.93 -21.39 19.86
CA VAL A 398 25.79 -20.08 20.48
C VAL A 398 24.31 -19.86 20.73
N ARG A 399 23.92 -20.06 21.98
CA ARG A 399 22.59 -19.81 22.55
C ARG A 399 22.32 -18.30 22.62
N ARG A 400 22.40 -17.59 21.48
CA ARG A 400 21.76 -16.28 21.34
C ARG A 400 20.29 -16.54 21.11
N SER A 401 19.46 -15.87 21.92
CA SER A 401 18.00 -15.80 21.79
C SER A 401 17.63 -15.37 20.36
N ALA A 402 17.61 -16.33 19.43
CA ALA A 402 17.14 -16.13 18.08
C ALA A 402 15.65 -15.87 18.21
N VAL A 403 15.26 -14.61 18.02
CA VAL A 403 13.88 -14.18 17.81
C VAL A 403 13.23 -15.24 16.92
N ALA A 404 12.15 -15.86 17.41
CA ALA A 404 11.40 -16.84 16.64
C ALA A 404 11.14 -16.27 15.23
N GLY A 405 11.57 -17.00 14.20
CA GLY A 405 11.57 -16.51 12.83
C GLY A 405 10.17 -16.02 12.42
N PHE A 406 10.15 -14.92 11.68
CA PHE A 406 8.99 -14.51 10.90
C PHE A 406 8.54 -15.68 10.00
N ASN A 407 7.23 -15.91 9.84
CA ASN A 407 6.59 -17.07 9.17
C ASN A 407 6.69 -18.41 9.94
N THR A 408 5.95 -18.55 11.04
CA THR A 408 5.82 -19.82 11.77
C THR A 408 4.91 -20.85 11.09
N PHE A 409 4.25 -20.51 9.97
CA PHE A 409 3.37 -21.43 9.23
C PHE A 409 3.95 -21.82 7.87
N SER A 410 3.73 -23.08 7.51
CA SER A 410 4.33 -23.77 6.37
C SER A 410 3.72 -23.40 5.00
N GLY A 411 2.72 -22.52 4.92
CA GLY A 411 2.09 -22.08 3.68
C GLY A 411 2.33 -20.59 3.42
N LEU A 412 3.23 -20.26 2.48
CA LEU A 412 3.34 -18.91 1.94
C LEU A 412 2.47 -18.80 0.68
N PRO A 413 1.75 -17.68 0.50
CA PRO A 413 0.99 -17.47 -0.71
C PRO A 413 1.91 -17.43 -1.93
N PRO A 414 1.38 -17.72 -3.14
CA PRO A 414 2.14 -17.63 -4.38
C PRO A 414 2.30 -16.16 -4.82
N SER A 415 2.80 -15.32 -3.92
CA SER A 415 2.99 -13.89 -4.15
C SER A 415 4.14 -13.36 -3.31
N TYR A 416 4.87 -12.37 -3.81
CA TYR A 416 5.93 -11.72 -3.02
C TYR A 416 5.36 -10.84 -1.92
N MET A 417 4.20 -10.24 -2.18
CA MET A 417 3.52 -9.37 -1.24
C MET A 417 2.01 -9.50 -1.39
N VAL A 418 1.32 -9.49 -0.25
CA VAL A 418 -0.14 -9.41 -0.16
C VAL A 418 -0.55 -8.13 0.53
N HIS A 419 -1.40 -7.36 -0.13
CA HIS A 419 -1.95 -6.10 0.34
C HIS A 419 -3.36 -6.32 0.93
N LEU A 420 -3.57 -5.87 2.17
CA LEU A 420 -4.80 -6.04 2.93
C LEU A 420 -5.81 -4.87 2.76
N ALA A 421 -5.61 -3.96 1.79
CA ALA A 421 -6.53 -2.84 1.52
C ALA A 421 -7.99 -3.26 1.31
N GLY A 422 -8.22 -4.44 0.72
CA GLY A 422 -9.56 -5.01 0.52
C GLY A 422 -10.31 -5.33 1.83
N LEU A 423 -9.60 -5.47 2.95
CA LEU A 423 -10.20 -5.64 4.27
C LEU A 423 -10.60 -4.27 4.84
N ARG A 424 -11.86 -3.91 4.64
CA ARG A 424 -12.44 -2.60 5.05
C ARG A 424 -12.77 -2.48 6.54
N MET A 425 -12.51 -3.52 7.34
CA MET A 425 -12.87 -3.55 8.77
C MET A 425 -11.85 -2.83 9.68
N GLY A 426 -10.87 -2.12 9.12
CA GLY A 426 -9.91 -1.32 9.87
C GLY A 426 -8.67 -2.11 10.35
N ALA A 427 -7.77 -1.41 11.05
CA ALA A 427 -6.44 -1.92 11.38
C ALA A 427 -6.46 -3.21 12.23
N TRP A 428 -7.37 -3.35 13.20
CA TRP A 428 -7.44 -4.54 14.06
C TRP A 428 -7.78 -5.82 13.31
N HIS A 429 -8.72 -5.76 12.38
CA HIS A 429 -9.08 -6.92 11.57
C HIS A 429 -7.91 -7.35 10.68
N ARG A 430 -7.20 -6.39 10.09
CA ARG A 430 -6.00 -6.68 9.29
C ARG A 430 -4.91 -7.34 10.15
N ARG A 431 -4.69 -6.86 11.37
CA ARG A 431 -3.76 -7.50 12.32
C ARG A 431 -4.18 -8.92 12.67
N ALA A 432 -5.46 -9.15 12.91
CA ALA A 432 -5.95 -10.47 13.24
C ALA A 432 -5.78 -11.43 12.06
N VAL A 433 -6.03 -10.99 10.82
CA VAL A 433 -5.72 -11.76 9.61
C VAL A 433 -4.22 -12.03 9.49
N LEU A 434 -3.36 -11.02 9.63
CA LEU A 434 -1.91 -11.20 9.63
C LEU A 434 -1.46 -12.23 10.67
N ARG A 435 -2.03 -12.20 11.88
CA ARG A 435 -1.73 -13.17 12.95
C ARG A 435 -2.25 -14.56 12.67
N ALA A 436 -3.48 -14.68 12.15
CA ALA A 436 -4.09 -15.95 11.79
C ALA A 436 -3.24 -16.71 10.77
N HIS A 437 -2.59 -15.97 9.86
CA HIS A 437 -1.64 -16.51 8.89
C HIS A 437 -0.19 -16.57 9.38
N GLY A 438 0.11 -16.08 10.59
CA GLY A 438 1.46 -15.92 11.16
C GLY A 438 2.38 -15.01 10.35
N TRP A 439 1.82 -14.08 9.59
CA TRP A 439 2.49 -12.99 8.89
C TRP A 439 2.72 -11.77 9.80
N TRP A 440 2.55 -11.95 11.11
CA TRP A 440 2.70 -10.92 12.13
C TRP A 440 3.91 -11.20 13.02
N HIS A 441 4.79 -10.21 13.17
CA HIS A 441 6.02 -10.35 13.93
C HIS A 441 5.80 -10.11 15.44
N PRO A 442 6.28 -10.99 16.35
CA PRO A 442 6.08 -10.82 17.80
C PRO A 442 6.60 -9.50 18.38
N ALA A 443 7.72 -8.97 17.88
CA ALA A 443 8.23 -7.66 18.32
C ALA A 443 7.26 -6.48 18.04
N ALA A 444 6.41 -6.58 17.01
CA ALA A 444 5.36 -5.60 16.78
C ALA A 444 4.29 -5.64 17.89
N ASP A 445 4.06 -6.81 18.49
CA ASP A 445 3.17 -6.97 19.65
C ASP A 445 3.76 -6.38 20.91
N ALA A 446 5.05 -6.56 21.14
CA ALA A 446 5.72 -5.96 22.28
C ALA A 446 5.56 -4.42 22.26
N LEU A 447 5.72 -3.80 21.09
CA LEU A 447 5.48 -2.36 20.93
C LEU A 447 4.02 -2.00 21.17
N ALA A 448 3.07 -2.73 20.57
CA ALA A 448 1.64 -2.50 20.76
C ALA A 448 1.25 -2.60 22.24
N ALA A 449 1.74 -3.64 22.93
CA ALA A 449 1.51 -3.89 24.33
C ALA A 449 2.05 -2.75 25.20
N GLN A 450 3.24 -2.24 24.89
CA GLN A 450 3.82 -1.10 25.58
C GLN A 450 3.00 0.17 25.37
N GLN A 451 2.67 0.51 24.12
CA GLN A 451 1.94 1.73 23.77
C GLN A 451 0.51 1.74 24.34
N LEU A 452 -0.18 0.60 24.28
CA LEU A 452 -1.54 0.42 24.84
C LEU A 452 -1.53 0.13 26.34
N ARG A 453 -0.34 0.09 26.96
CA ARG A 453 -0.11 -0.22 28.37
C ARG A 453 -0.77 -1.53 28.80
N TRP A 454 -0.80 -2.52 27.91
CA TRP A 454 -1.41 -3.83 28.14
C TRP A 454 -0.84 -4.52 29.38
N GLY A 455 0.48 -4.46 29.60
CA GLY A 455 1.11 -5.02 30.80
C GLY A 455 0.77 -4.30 32.13
N ARG A 456 0.17 -3.10 32.07
CA ARG A 456 -0.31 -2.37 33.27
C ARG A 456 -1.79 -2.61 33.55
N ARG A 457 -2.51 -3.28 32.63
CA ARG A 457 -3.88 -3.73 32.88
C ARG A 457 -3.82 -4.94 33.82
N LYS A 458 -3.69 -4.68 35.12
CA LYS A 458 -3.80 -5.70 36.15
C LYS A 458 -5.26 -6.16 36.21
N GLY A 459 -5.50 -7.41 35.83
CA GLY A 459 -6.80 -8.06 36.00
C GLY A 459 -7.85 -7.62 34.99
N TYR A 460 -8.62 -8.59 34.52
CA TYR A 460 -9.83 -8.47 33.72
C TYR A 460 -9.61 -8.20 32.23
N LEU A 461 -9.78 -9.27 31.43
CA LEU A 461 -10.40 -9.15 30.12
C LEU A 461 -11.77 -8.51 30.34
N ILE A 462 -11.90 -7.23 30.01
CA ILE A 462 -13.21 -6.59 29.95
C ILE A 462 -13.90 -7.19 28.72
N THR A 463 -14.66 -8.25 28.92
CA THR A 463 -15.75 -8.63 28.02
C THR A 463 -16.94 -7.77 28.41
N PRO A 464 -17.46 -6.90 27.54
CA PRO A 464 -18.75 -6.27 27.79
C PRO A 464 -19.75 -7.38 28.12
N SER A 465 -20.43 -7.27 29.26
CA SER A 465 -21.40 -8.26 29.72
C SER A 465 -22.56 -8.46 28.74
N ASP A 466 -22.72 -7.54 27.77
CA ASP A 466 -23.72 -7.63 26.72
C ASP A 466 -23.18 -7.07 25.39
N ILE A 467 -22.52 -7.91 24.57
CA ILE A 467 -22.11 -7.55 23.20
C ILE A 467 -23.35 -7.36 22.29
N THR A 468 -24.53 -7.83 22.72
CA THR A 468 -25.76 -7.81 21.92
C THR A 468 -26.46 -6.45 21.85
N ARG A 469 -26.10 -5.47 22.70
CA ARG A 469 -26.74 -4.15 22.74
C ARG A 469 -25.71 -3.02 22.66
N GLY A 470 -25.65 -2.35 21.50
CA GLY A 470 -25.12 -0.99 21.40
C GLY A 470 -23.62 -0.81 21.66
N THR A 471 -22.78 -1.82 21.41
CA THR A 471 -21.32 -1.67 21.54
C THR A 471 -20.81 -0.63 20.56
N THR A 472 -20.12 0.39 21.07
CA THR A 472 -19.46 1.40 20.26
C THR A 472 -18.28 0.78 19.49
N ARG A 473 -17.87 1.40 18.38
CA ARG A 473 -16.71 0.94 17.59
C ARG A 473 -15.43 0.85 18.44
N ALA A 474 -15.25 1.76 19.39
CA ALA A 474 -14.10 1.78 20.29
C ALA A 474 -14.10 0.60 21.26
N GLU A 475 -15.27 0.18 21.75
CA GLU A 475 -15.41 -1.00 22.62
C GLU A 475 -15.18 -2.29 21.85
N LEU A 476 -15.68 -2.39 20.61
CA LEU A 476 -15.40 -3.54 19.74
C LEU A 476 -13.90 -3.64 19.41
N ASP A 477 -13.24 -2.53 19.07
CA ASP A 477 -11.80 -2.48 18.84
C ASP A 477 -11.01 -2.87 20.12
N THR A 478 -11.50 -2.48 21.29
CA THR A 478 -10.90 -2.84 22.58
C THR A 478 -11.06 -4.33 22.88
N LEU A 479 -12.25 -4.89 22.65
CA LEU A 479 -12.52 -6.32 22.81
C LEU A 479 -11.64 -7.15 21.86
N MET A 480 -11.62 -6.76 20.58
CA MET A 480 -10.77 -7.39 19.57
C MET A 480 -9.30 -7.33 19.94
N GLY A 481 -8.82 -6.16 20.39
CA GLY A 481 -7.46 -5.98 20.90
C GLY A 481 -7.17 -6.88 22.10
N ASN A 482 -8.12 -7.01 23.04
CA ASN A 482 -7.97 -7.85 24.24
C ASN A 482 -7.94 -9.35 23.90
N LEU A 483 -8.78 -9.83 22.97
CA LEU A 483 -8.77 -11.22 22.52
C LEU A 483 -7.46 -11.57 21.81
N VAL A 484 -7.01 -10.65 20.96
CA VAL A 484 -5.73 -10.77 20.25
C VAL A 484 -4.55 -10.78 21.24
N LEU A 485 -4.57 -9.92 22.25
CA LEU A 485 -3.59 -9.90 23.34
C LEU A 485 -3.60 -11.21 24.13
N LEU A 486 -4.78 -11.68 24.55
CA LEU A 486 -4.91 -12.93 25.32
C LEU A 486 -4.32 -14.10 24.54
N ALA A 487 -4.64 -14.23 23.25
CA ALA A 487 -4.07 -15.28 22.43
C ALA A 487 -2.55 -15.20 22.37
N ALA A 488 -2.00 -13.99 22.15
CA ALA A 488 -0.55 -13.78 22.14
C ALA A 488 0.12 -14.16 23.48
N LEU A 489 -0.46 -13.76 24.61
CA LEU A 489 0.04 -14.11 25.95
C LEU A 489 -0.01 -15.61 26.23
N LEU A 490 -0.99 -16.31 25.68
CA LEU A 490 -1.14 -17.76 25.82
C LEU A 490 -0.30 -18.56 24.82
N GLY A 491 0.50 -17.91 23.96
CA GLY A 491 1.20 -18.57 22.86
C GLY A 491 0.25 -19.21 21.84
N ARG A 492 -0.99 -18.70 21.75
CA ARG A 492 -2.05 -19.19 20.87
C ARG A 492 -2.29 -18.19 19.74
N VAL A 493 -2.83 -18.70 18.63
CA VAL A 493 -3.32 -17.85 17.54
C VAL A 493 -4.75 -17.45 17.87
N ALA A 494 -5.04 -16.14 17.86
CA ALA A 494 -6.42 -15.67 17.96
C ALA A 494 -7.15 -16.07 16.68
N VAL A 495 -7.99 -17.09 16.76
CA VAL A 495 -8.94 -17.41 15.70
C VAL A 495 -10.16 -16.52 15.94
N LEU A 496 -10.33 -15.51 15.09
CA LEU A 496 -11.65 -14.91 14.94
C LEU A 496 -12.56 -15.99 14.34
N PRO A 497 -13.67 -16.36 14.99
CA PRO A 497 -14.65 -17.20 14.31
C PRO A 497 -15.03 -16.50 13.01
N GLU A 498 -15.05 -17.23 11.90
CA GLU A 498 -15.63 -16.74 10.66
C GLU A 498 -17.06 -16.31 11.01
N ALA A 499 -17.30 -15.00 11.06
CA ALA A 499 -18.65 -14.50 11.16
C ALA A 499 -19.32 -14.96 9.85
N LEU A 500 -20.25 -15.92 9.96
CA LEU A 500 -21.03 -16.44 8.84
C LEU A 500 -21.41 -15.26 7.95
N CYS A 501 -20.91 -15.27 6.70
CA CYS A 501 -21.09 -14.17 5.74
C CYS A 501 -22.57 -13.77 5.62
N ASP A 502 -23.47 -14.74 5.79
CA ASP A 502 -24.92 -14.62 5.75
C ASP A 502 -25.46 -13.64 6.81
N LYS A 503 -24.80 -13.57 7.99
CA LYS A 503 -25.19 -12.63 9.07
C LYS A 503 -24.56 -11.25 8.91
N LEU A 504 -23.45 -11.12 8.18
CA LEU A 504 -22.82 -9.83 7.85
C LEU A 504 -23.50 -9.14 6.66
N GLN A 505 -24.13 -9.88 5.74
CA GLN A 505 -24.97 -9.30 4.68
C GLN A 505 -26.19 -8.56 5.22
N LEU A 506 -26.73 -8.98 6.37
CA LEU A 506 -27.81 -8.27 7.07
C LEU A 506 -27.35 -6.95 7.70
N ALA A 507 -26.06 -6.83 8.07
CA ALA A 507 -25.50 -5.63 8.69
C ALA A 507 -24.88 -4.65 7.68
N LYS A 508 -24.43 -5.15 6.52
CA LYS A 508 -24.05 -4.30 5.38
C LYS A 508 -25.30 -3.90 4.62
N GLY A 509 -25.90 -2.80 5.04
CA GLY A 509 -26.66 -1.94 4.13
C GLY A 509 -25.79 -1.53 2.95
N GLU A 510 -25.73 -2.37 1.92
CA GLU A 510 -25.29 -1.97 0.59
C GLU A 510 -26.42 -1.15 -0.03
N THR A 511 -26.22 0.15 0.13
CA THR A 511 -26.79 1.26 -0.61
C THR A 511 -27.00 0.90 -2.09
N GLY A 512 -28.22 0.52 -2.46
CA GLY A 512 -28.61 0.39 -3.87
C GLY A 512 -29.90 -0.39 -4.14
N GLN A 513 -30.15 -1.50 -3.42
CA GLN A 513 -31.21 -2.44 -3.82
C GLN A 513 -32.35 -2.67 -2.82
N TRP A 514 -32.36 -1.98 -1.67
CA TRP A 514 -33.43 -2.12 -0.66
C TRP A 514 -34.85 -1.94 -1.20
N LYS A 515 -35.06 -0.98 -2.12
CA LYS A 515 -36.38 -0.73 -2.71
C LYS A 515 -36.82 -1.87 -3.65
N GLU A 516 -35.89 -2.47 -4.37
CA GLU A 516 -36.16 -3.55 -5.33
C GLU A 516 -36.50 -4.86 -4.60
N THR A 517 -35.78 -5.16 -3.51
CA THR A 517 -36.01 -6.35 -2.69
C THR A 517 -37.34 -6.27 -1.94
N ARG A 518 -37.72 -5.11 -1.37
CA ARG A 518 -39.05 -4.94 -0.76
C ARG A 518 -40.20 -5.03 -1.75
N ARG A 519 -40.01 -4.53 -2.98
CA ARG A 519 -41.01 -4.61 -4.06
C ARG A 519 -41.24 -6.05 -4.52
N ARG A 520 -40.17 -6.85 -4.61
CA ARG A 520 -40.24 -8.29 -4.91
C ARG A 520 -40.85 -9.11 -3.76
N LEU A 521 -40.72 -8.65 -2.53
CA LEU A 521 -41.27 -9.32 -1.34
C LEU A 521 -42.68 -8.84 -0.94
N GLY A 522 -43.31 -7.94 -1.72
CA GLY A 522 -44.69 -7.50 -1.48
C GLY A 522 -44.90 -6.72 -0.17
N GLN A 523 -43.84 -6.20 0.45
CA GLN A 523 -43.95 -5.52 1.75
C GLN A 523 -44.24 -4.02 1.55
N SER A 524 -45.46 -3.60 1.86
CA SER A 524 -45.88 -2.19 1.89
C SER A 524 -45.20 -1.44 3.05
N SER A 525 -44.86 -0.18 2.82
CA SER A 525 -44.15 0.66 3.79
C SER A 525 -45.06 0.99 4.99
N PRO A 526 -44.56 0.98 6.24
CA PRO A 526 -45.29 1.59 7.35
C PRO A 526 -45.29 3.12 7.18
N SER A 527 -46.45 3.71 7.44
CA SER A 527 -46.66 5.16 7.50
C SER A 527 -45.72 5.81 8.54
N PRO A 528 -45.21 7.03 8.31
CA PRO A 528 -44.38 7.70 9.31
C PRO A 528 -45.30 8.26 10.41
N LEU A 529 -45.06 7.83 11.65
CA LEU A 529 -45.50 8.59 12.82
C LEU A 529 -44.30 9.37 13.37
N LEU A 530 -44.65 10.58 13.82
CA LEU A 530 -43.85 11.73 14.26
C LEU A 530 -42.65 11.42 15.15
#